data_AF-A0A068YWD3-F1
#
_entry.id   AF-A0A068YWD3-F1
#
_cell.length_a   1.000
_cell.length_b   1.000
_cell.length_c   1.000
_cell.angle_alpha   90.00
_cell.angle_beta   90.00
_cell.angle_gamma   90.00
#
_symmetry.space_group_name_H-M   'P 1'
#
loop_
_entity.id
_entity.type
_entity.pdbx_description
1 polymer ?
#
loop_
_entity_poly.entity_id
_entity_poly.type
_entity_poly.pdbx_seq_one_letter_code
_entity_poly.pdbx_strand_id
1 'polypeptide(L)'
;MPVNVDGSISTDTETIGFAGQMTISTRIIDDPVFSGPTLLELNIDFSNVRGTGKASGKKFATEAQVIVHRPLLAFDEIEVIFPYTAGNEVHAARMAKATISVNYNAKSGFALASKIKRVPAE
;
A
#
# COMPACT_ATOMS: atom_id res chain seq x y z
N MET A 1 11.25 5.03 -2.69
CA MET A 1 10.66 6.11 -3.50
C MET A 1 9.29 6.49 -2.94
N PRO A 2 8.99 7.78 -2.78
CA PRO A 2 7.68 8.22 -2.31
C PRO A 2 6.61 8.03 -3.39
N VAL A 3 5.43 7.57 -3.00
CA VAL A 3 4.26 7.40 -3.86
C VAL A 3 3.07 8.06 -3.19
N ASN A 4 2.45 9.04 -3.86
CA ASN A 4 1.30 9.76 -3.33
C ASN A 4 0.11 8.81 -3.14
N VAL A 5 -0.59 9.04 -2.04
CA VAL A 5 -1.79 8.32 -1.65
C VAL A 5 -2.91 9.34 -1.48
N ASP A 6 -4.01 9.10 -2.19
CA ASP A 6 -5.30 9.77 -1.99
C ASP A 6 -6.41 8.73 -2.19
N GLY A 7 -7.32 8.64 -1.25
CA GLY A 7 -8.51 7.81 -1.38
C GLY A 7 -9.40 7.90 -0.16
N SER A 8 -10.54 7.22 -0.21
CA SER A 8 -11.42 7.15 0.96
C SER A 8 -12.05 5.78 1.11
N ILE A 9 -12.32 5.41 2.35
CA ILE A 9 -12.99 4.17 2.73
C ILE A 9 -14.25 4.53 3.50
N SER A 10 -15.40 4.06 3.04
CA SER A 10 -16.65 4.15 3.79
C SER A 10 -16.80 2.91 4.66
N THR A 11 -16.99 3.09 5.95
CA THR A 11 -17.41 2.03 6.90
C THR A 11 -18.86 2.27 7.29
N ASP A 12 -19.46 1.33 8.00
CA ASP A 12 -20.85 1.45 8.43
C ASP A 12 -21.06 2.60 9.44
N THR A 13 -19.97 3.09 10.03
CA THR A 13 -19.99 4.18 11.03
C THR A 13 -19.54 5.53 10.46
N GLU A 14 -18.65 5.55 9.46
CA GLU A 14 -18.06 6.79 8.95
C GLU A 14 -17.30 6.56 7.62
N THR A 15 -17.17 7.62 6.80
CA THR A 15 -16.20 7.67 5.70
C THR A 15 -14.88 8.30 6.13
N ILE A 16 -13.77 7.62 5.88
CA ILE A 16 -12.42 8.06 6.25
C ILE A 16 -11.66 8.39 4.96
N GLY A 17 -11.18 9.62 4.84
CA GLY A 17 -10.29 10.04 3.76
C GLY A 17 -8.83 9.81 4.15
N PHE A 18 -8.08 9.08 3.33
CA PHE A 18 -6.65 8.83 3.48
C PHE A 18 -5.86 9.71 2.51
N ALA A 19 -4.82 10.36 3.03
CA ALA A 19 -3.90 11.15 2.24
C ALA A 19 -2.47 11.04 2.79
N GLY A 20 -1.48 11.25 1.93
CA GLY A 20 -0.07 11.30 2.31
C GLY A 20 0.83 10.67 1.26
N GLN A 21 1.97 10.14 1.71
CA GLN A 21 2.91 9.41 0.85
C GLN A 21 3.22 8.07 1.49
N MET A 22 3.15 6.99 0.72
CA MET A 22 3.81 5.75 1.10
C MET A 22 5.23 5.74 0.56
N THR A 23 6.14 5.05 1.23
CA THR A 23 7.49 4.82 0.69
C THR A 23 7.59 3.39 0.18
N ILE A 24 7.95 3.22 -1.08
CA ILE A 24 8.17 1.90 -1.67
C ILE A 24 9.66 1.74 -1.99
N SER A 25 10.29 0.70 -1.47
CA SER A 25 11.64 0.29 -1.85
C SER A 25 11.56 -0.97 -2.70
N THR A 26 12.24 -0.98 -3.84
CA THR A 26 12.23 -2.11 -4.78
C THR A 26 13.57 -2.84 -4.75
N ARG A 27 13.53 -4.17 -4.88
CA ARG A 27 14.72 -4.99 -5.08
C ARG A 27 14.42 -6.09 -6.08
N ILE A 28 15.28 -6.24 -7.08
CA ILE A 28 15.24 -7.39 -8.00
C ILE A 28 16.02 -8.54 -7.37
N ILE A 29 15.43 -9.72 -7.38
CA ILE A 29 16.01 -10.97 -6.86
C ILE A 29 16.10 -11.93 -8.03
N ASP A 30 17.33 -12.25 -8.43
CA ASP A 30 17.61 -13.31 -9.40
C ASP A 30 17.92 -14.62 -8.66
N ASP A 31 17.35 -15.73 -9.14
CA ASP A 31 17.68 -17.07 -8.68
C ASP A 31 18.40 -17.85 -9.80
N PRO A 32 19.72 -17.65 -9.95
CA PRO A 32 20.48 -18.34 -10.98
C PRO A 32 20.72 -19.82 -10.66
N VAL A 33 20.47 -20.26 -9.42
CA VAL A 33 20.80 -21.62 -8.97
C VAL A 33 19.69 -22.59 -9.30
N PHE A 34 18.43 -22.19 -9.12
CA PHE A 34 17.27 -23.03 -9.39
C PHE A 34 16.56 -22.72 -10.71
N SER A 35 17.13 -21.85 -11.54
CA SER A 35 16.51 -21.38 -12.79
C SER A 35 15.11 -20.78 -12.58
N GLY A 36 14.90 -20.18 -11.40
CA GLY A 36 13.62 -19.59 -11.03
C GLY A 36 13.35 -18.29 -11.78
N PRO A 37 12.08 -17.84 -11.86
CA PRO A 37 11.78 -16.54 -12.42
C PRO A 37 12.41 -15.43 -11.58
N THR A 38 12.96 -14.40 -12.23
CA THR A 38 13.38 -13.17 -11.54
C THR A 38 12.19 -12.57 -10.79
N LEU A 39 12.39 -12.26 -9.51
CA LEU A 39 11.37 -11.69 -8.63
C LEU A 39 11.64 -10.20 -8.38
N LEU A 40 10.56 -9.47 -8.16
CA LEU A 40 10.53 -8.13 -7.62
C LEU A 40 10.05 -8.20 -6.17
N GLU A 41 10.91 -7.78 -5.24
CA GLU A 41 10.54 -7.48 -3.87
C GLU A 41 10.15 -6.00 -3.76
N LEU A 42 9.02 -5.75 -3.09
CA LEU A 42 8.55 -4.41 -2.75
C LEU A 42 8.37 -4.33 -1.23
N ASN A 43 9.13 -3.43 -0.60
CA ASN A 43 8.95 -3.04 0.79
C ASN A 43 8.13 -1.74 0.82
N ILE A 44 6.90 -1.83 1.28
CA ILE A 44 5.91 -0.74 1.26
C ILE A 44 5.68 -0.26 2.68
N ASP A 45 5.95 1.03 2.92
CA ASP A 45 5.79 1.68 4.21
C ASP A 45 4.65 2.71 4.16
N PHE A 46 3.62 2.48 4.97
CA PHE A 46 2.45 3.36 5.09
C PHE A 46 2.60 4.38 6.22
N SER A 47 3.71 4.41 6.97
CA SER A 47 3.92 5.27 8.15
C SER A 47 3.66 6.77 7.94
N ASN A 48 3.66 7.26 6.70
CA ASN A 48 3.38 8.65 6.32
C ASN A 48 2.00 8.86 5.67
N VAL A 49 1.13 7.85 5.70
CA VAL A 49 -0.27 7.94 5.28
C VAL A 49 -1.13 8.20 6.51
N ARG A 50 -2.08 9.14 6.40
CA ARG A 50 -2.97 9.55 7.49
C ARG A 50 -4.40 9.53 7.03
N GLY A 51 -5.29 9.05 7.89
CA GLY A 51 -6.73 9.08 7.69
C GLY A 51 -7.40 10.22 8.48
N THR A 52 -8.46 10.79 7.95
CA THR A 52 -9.37 11.70 8.66
C THR A 52 -10.81 11.29 8.38
N GLY A 53 -11.57 11.06 9.45
CA GLY A 53 -13.01 10.85 9.38
C GLY A 53 -13.72 12.09 8.83
N LYS A 54 -14.53 11.93 7.79
CA LYS A 54 -15.23 13.04 7.12
C LYS A 54 -16.32 13.67 7.98
N ALA A 55 -16.96 12.89 8.86
CA ALA A 55 -18.06 13.36 9.69
C ALA A 55 -17.60 13.75 11.10
N SER A 56 -16.72 12.94 11.70
CA SER A 56 -16.26 13.11 13.08
C SER A 56 -14.97 13.91 13.19
N GLY A 57 -14.22 14.10 12.10
CA GLY A 57 -12.89 14.71 12.12
C GLY A 57 -11.81 13.86 12.80
N LYS A 58 -12.15 12.64 13.26
CA LYS A 58 -11.21 11.74 13.94
C LYS A 58 -10.00 11.45 13.07
N LYS A 59 -8.82 11.44 13.69
CA LYS A 59 -7.56 11.16 13.02
C LYS A 59 -7.22 9.69 13.13
N PHE A 60 -6.78 9.13 12.00
CA PHE A 60 -6.37 7.74 11.90
C PHE A 60 -4.90 7.67 11.46
N ALA A 61 -4.13 6.83 12.13
CA ALA A 61 -2.75 6.54 11.79
C ALA A 61 -2.68 5.23 11.01
N THR A 62 -1.64 5.12 10.19
CA THR A 62 -1.21 3.88 9.55
C THR A 62 0.27 3.73 9.87
N GLU A 63 0.65 2.62 10.49
CA GLU A 63 2.04 2.34 10.90
C GLU A 63 2.52 1.01 10.29
N ALA A 64 1.87 0.60 9.20
CA ALA A 64 2.09 -0.69 8.58
C ALA A 64 3.28 -0.68 7.63
N GLN A 65 4.03 -1.78 7.66
CA GLN A 65 5.00 -2.13 6.63
C GLN A 65 4.61 -3.47 6.03
N VAL A 66 4.66 -3.57 4.70
CA VAL A 66 4.31 -4.77 3.96
C VAL A 66 5.42 -5.12 2.99
N ILE A 67 5.81 -6.40 2.98
CA ILE A 67 6.75 -6.95 2.02
C ILE A 67 5.98 -7.85 1.06
N VAL A 68 6.14 -7.65 -0.24
CA VAL A 68 5.55 -8.51 -1.26
C VAL A 68 6.60 -8.95 -2.28
N HIS A 69 6.52 -10.21 -2.70
CA HIS A 69 7.32 -10.77 -3.79
C HIS A 69 6.41 -11.07 -4.98
N ARG A 70 6.77 -10.56 -6.15
CA ARG A 70 6.04 -10.74 -7.41
C ARG A 70 7.00 -11.15 -8.52
N PRO A 71 6.58 -11.87 -9.56
CA PRO A 71 7.39 -12.00 -10.77
C PRO A 71 7.77 -10.62 -11.32
N LEU A 72 8.98 -10.46 -11.85
CA LEU A 72 9.38 -9.22 -12.51
C LEU A 72 8.70 -9.12 -13.87
N LEU A 73 7.61 -8.35 -13.93
CA LEU A 73 6.84 -8.09 -15.15
C LEU A 73 7.00 -6.63 -15.60
N ALA A 74 6.77 -6.38 -16.89
CA ALA A 74 6.75 -5.01 -17.42
C ALA A 74 5.63 -4.17 -16.80
N PHE A 75 4.50 -4.79 -16.46
CA PHE A 75 3.37 -4.19 -15.77
C PHE A 75 2.79 -5.18 -14.76
N ASP A 76 2.42 -4.69 -13.59
CA ASP A 76 1.71 -5.46 -12.58
C ASP A 76 0.77 -4.58 -11.73
N GLU A 77 -0.28 -5.18 -11.19
CA GLU A 77 -1.16 -4.57 -10.19
C GLU A 77 -1.17 -5.42 -8.92
N ILE A 78 -0.90 -4.76 -7.79
CA ILE A 78 -0.66 -5.40 -6.51
C ILE A 78 -1.66 -4.86 -5.50
N GLU A 79 -2.42 -5.76 -4.90
CA GLU A 79 -3.30 -5.42 -3.80
C GLU A 79 -2.62 -5.72 -2.46
N VAL A 80 -2.63 -4.75 -1.57
CA VAL A 80 -2.01 -4.82 -0.24
C VAL A 80 -3.02 -4.38 0.80
N ILE A 81 -3.18 -5.20 1.84
CA ILE A 81 -4.01 -4.88 2.99
C ILE A 81 -3.13 -4.29 4.09
N PHE A 82 -3.55 -3.20 4.70
CA PHE A 82 -2.82 -2.55 5.79
C PHE A 82 -3.76 -2.14 6.93
N PRO A 83 -3.30 -2.25 8.19
CA PRO A 83 -4.05 -1.76 9.34
C PRO A 83 -4.02 -0.24 9.46
N TYR A 84 -5.10 0.31 10.02
CA TYR A 84 -5.22 1.70 10.45
C TYR A 84 -5.98 1.79 11.79
N THR A 85 -5.61 2.75 12.64
CA THR A 85 -6.16 2.90 14.00
C THR A 85 -6.55 4.34 14.26
N ALA A 86 -7.58 4.57 15.09
CA ALA A 86 -7.90 5.91 15.57
C ALA A 86 -6.98 6.27 16.75
N GLY A 87 -6.22 7.36 16.64
CA GLY A 87 -5.27 7.75 17.68
C GLY A 87 -4.32 6.61 18.07
N ASN A 88 -4.09 6.41 19.37
CA ASN A 88 -3.21 5.37 19.91
C ASN A 88 -3.97 4.08 20.30
N GLU A 89 -5.22 3.89 19.85
CA GLU A 89 -6.02 2.71 20.18
C GLU A 89 -5.67 1.53 19.27
N VAL A 90 -4.53 0.87 19.56
CA VAL A 90 -4.02 -0.27 18.78
C VAL A 90 -5.02 -1.44 18.76
N HIS A 91 -5.83 -1.61 19.82
CA HIS A 91 -6.86 -2.65 19.91
C HIS A 91 -8.09 -2.42 19.02
N ALA A 92 -8.23 -1.24 18.41
CA ALA A 92 -9.31 -0.89 17.49
C ALA A 92 -8.85 -0.83 16.03
N ALA A 93 -7.78 -1.55 15.68
CA ALA A 93 -7.24 -1.60 14.34
C ALA A 93 -8.27 -2.11 13.32
N ARG A 94 -8.39 -1.39 12.21
CA ARG A 94 -9.24 -1.71 11.06
C ARG A 94 -8.37 -1.94 9.84
N MET A 95 -8.90 -2.65 8.84
CA MET A 95 -8.14 -2.99 7.64
C MET A 95 -8.59 -2.16 6.42
N ALA A 96 -7.62 -1.75 5.61
CA ALA A 96 -7.80 -1.01 4.37
C ALA A 96 -7.03 -1.71 3.24
N LYS A 97 -7.40 -1.46 1.98
CA LYS A 97 -6.70 -2.00 0.81
C LYS A 97 -6.13 -0.89 -0.05
N ALA A 98 -4.84 -1.02 -0.34
CA ALA A 98 -4.15 -0.24 -1.35
C ALA A 98 -3.95 -1.11 -2.60
N THR A 99 -4.18 -0.51 -3.76
CA THR A 99 -3.82 -1.06 -5.07
C THR A 99 -2.61 -0.27 -5.57
N ILE A 100 -1.53 -0.96 -5.89
CA ILE A 100 -0.27 -0.38 -6.37
C ILE A 100 -0.07 -0.87 -7.80
N SER A 101 0.02 0.06 -8.74
CA SER A 101 0.38 -0.24 -10.13
C SER A 101 1.88 -0.07 -10.30
N VAL A 102 2.53 -1.11 -10.81
CA VAL A 102 3.98 -1.15 -11.05
C VAL A 102 4.21 -1.20 -12.55
N ASN A 103 5.01 -0.28 -13.07
CA ASN A 103 5.53 -0.34 -14.44
C ASN A 103 7.05 -0.44 -14.38
N TYR A 104 7.62 -1.46 -15.01
CA TYR A 104 9.07 -1.65 -15.10
C TYR A 104 9.55 -1.48 -16.52
N ASN A 105 10.63 -0.72 -16.67
CA ASN A 105 11.38 -0.59 -17.91
C ASN A 105 12.87 -0.67 -17.61
N ALA A 106 13.59 -1.56 -18.29
CA ALA A 106 15.02 -1.77 -18.05
C ALA A 106 15.89 -0.51 -18.23
N LYS A 107 15.43 0.49 -19.01
CA LYS A 107 16.14 1.76 -19.23
C LYS A 107 15.81 2.83 -18.19
N SER A 108 14.55 2.91 -17.75
CA SER A 108 14.07 3.98 -16.87
C SER A 108 13.74 3.54 -15.44
N GLY A 109 13.89 2.26 -15.12
CA GLY A 109 13.58 1.69 -13.81
C GLY A 109 12.09 1.52 -13.56
N PHE A 110 11.66 1.73 -12.31
CA PHE A 110 10.28 1.55 -11.87
C PHE A 110 9.51 2.87 -11.88
N ALA A 111 8.29 2.84 -12.41
CA ALA A 111 7.27 3.86 -12.21
C ALA A 111 6.12 3.26 -11.39
N LEU A 112 5.79 3.92 -10.27
CA LEU A 112 4.81 3.44 -9.30
C LEU A 112 3.65 4.42 -9.16
N ALA A 113 2.44 3.89 -9.07
CA ALA A 113 1.24 4.65 -8.74
C ALA A 113 0.40 3.89 -7.71
N SER A 114 -0.42 4.59 -6.94
CA SER A 114 -1.27 3.96 -5.93
C SER A 114 -2.70 4.50 -5.95
N LYS A 115 -3.64 3.66 -5.50
CA LYS A 115 -5.04 4.00 -5.22
C LYS A 115 -5.50 3.25 -3.97
N ILE A 116 -6.31 3.87 -3.12
CA ILE A 116 -6.93 3.19 -1.96
C ILE A 116 -8.39 2.87 -2.26
N LYS A 117 -8.82 1.64 -1.92
CA LYS A 117 -10.22 1.19 -1.97
C LYS A 117 -10.60 0.46 -0.68
N ARG A 118 -11.90 0.43 -0.36
CA ARG A 118 -12.46 -0.40 0.73
C ARG A 118 -12.26 -1.89 0.40
N VAL A 119 -11.94 -2.71 1.42
CA VAL A 119 -12.14 -4.17 1.35
C VAL A 119 -13.61 -4.45 1.65
N PRO A 120 -14.39 -5.03 0.71
CA PRO A 120 -15.76 -5.46 1.02
C PRO A 120 -15.76 -6.38 2.23
N ALA A 121 -16.76 -6.27 3.11
CA ALA A 121 -16.99 -7.33 4.08
C ALA A 121 -17.48 -8.56 3.28
N GLU A 122 -16.86 -9.72 3.49
CA GLU A 122 -17.40 -11.01 3.05
C GLU A 122 -18.69 -11.34 3.81
#